data_AF-A0A811G796-F1
#
_entry.id   AF-A0A811G796-F1
#
_cell.length_a   1.000
_cell.length_b   1.000
_cell.length_c   1.000
_cell.angle_alpha   90.00
_cell.angle_beta   90.00
_cell.angle_gamma   90.00
#
_symmetry.space_group_name_H-M   'P 1'
#
loop_
_entity.id
_entity.type
_entity.pdbx_description
1 polymer ?
#
loop_
_entity_poly.entity_id
_entity_poly.type
_entity_poly.pdbx_seq_one_letter_code
_entity_poly.pdbx_strand_id
1 'polypeptide(L)'
;MEKIIKKNQIFPRPADVVSRLGASSRGFTLIELIVVLVIVGIFTAIAIPGYLEYTRRSDASMAQQEMQKIAEQLERHKSKNFTYRGFNPNFLYGESSAMSSVTLPRGATGSLVKYTITIQDGDDPTKLLTAMGSGTPPRPSVKGRKWVMKAETNDTKNYNFLMSSTGVRCKNKAKELLEYKNSVTDEANCGSVATGSEGW
;
A
#
# COMPACT_ATOMS: atom_id res chain seq x y z
N MET A 1 -44.17 9.41 -85.41
CA MET A 1 -44.29 10.40 -84.33
C MET A 1 -43.44 9.86 -83.18
N GLU A 2 -42.39 10.48 -82.69
CA GLU A 2 -41.99 11.89 -82.66
C GLU A 2 -40.50 11.93 -82.27
N LYS A 3 -39.75 12.88 -82.82
CA LYS A 3 -38.36 13.17 -82.44
C LYS A 3 -38.35 13.87 -81.08
N ILE A 4 -37.50 13.45 -80.13
CA ILE A 4 -36.91 14.40 -79.17
C ILE A 4 -35.40 14.15 -79.08
N ILE A 5 -34.67 15.07 -79.70
CA ILE A 5 -33.22 15.24 -79.63
C ILE A 5 -32.90 15.79 -78.24
N LYS A 6 -32.27 15.01 -77.36
CA LYS A 6 -31.64 15.57 -76.16
C LYS A 6 -30.23 16.04 -76.53
N LYS A 7 -30.06 17.36 -76.58
CA LYS A 7 -28.79 18.06 -76.72
C LYS A 7 -27.79 17.53 -75.69
N ASN A 8 -26.69 16.98 -76.18
CA ASN A 8 -25.50 16.63 -75.42
C ASN A 8 -24.81 17.92 -74.96
N GLN A 9 -25.23 18.47 -73.83
CA GLN A 9 -24.54 19.59 -73.18
C GLN A 9 -23.47 19.00 -72.27
N ILE A 10 -22.26 18.88 -72.81
CA ILE A 10 -21.05 18.62 -72.05
C ILE A 10 -20.78 19.89 -71.25
N PHE A 11 -21.23 19.91 -69.99
CA PHE A 11 -20.79 20.93 -69.04
C PHE A 11 -19.33 20.60 -68.66
N PRO A 12 -18.35 21.46 -68.97
CA PRO A 12 -17.03 21.29 -68.39
C PRO A 12 -17.17 21.43 -66.89
N ARG A 13 -16.82 20.38 -66.13
CA ARG A 13 -16.68 20.51 -64.69
C ARG A 13 -15.65 21.61 -64.45
N PRO A 14 -15.90 22.60 -63.59
CA PRO A 14 -14.82 23.46 -63.16
C PRO A 14 -13.74 22.53 -62.64
N ALA A 15 -12.53 22.68 -63.18
CA ALA A 15 -11.36 22.14 -62.51
C ALA A 15 -11.37 22.82 -61.14
N ASP A 16 -11.92 22.13 -60.13
CA ASP A 16 -11.66 22.49 -58.75
C ASP A 16 -10.16 22.37 -58.61
N VAL A 17 -9.54 23.54 -58.71
CA VAL A 17 -8.15 23.78 -58.37
C VAL A 17 -8.03 23.25 -56.95
N VAL A 18 -7.54 22.01 -56.84
CA VAL A 18 -7.05 21.46 -55.58
C VAL A 18 -5.88 22.35 -55.23
N SER A 19 -6.19 23.46 -54.56
CA SER A 19 -5.22 24.29 -53.90
C SER A 19 -4.59 23.38 -52.86
N ARG A 20 -3.50 22.75 -53.25
CA ARG A 20 -2.53 22.23 -52.31
C ARG A 20 -1.95 23.46 -51.64
N LEU A 21 -2.69 24.01 -50.67
CA LEU A 21 -2.09 24.72 -49.56
C LEU A 21 -1.16 23.68 -48.94
N GLY A 22 0.07 23.66 -49.44
CA GLY A 22 1.17 22.95 -48.85
C GLY A 22 1.37 23.55 -47.48
N ALA A 23 0.61 23.06 -46.49
CA ALA A 23 0.98 23.18 -45.11
C ALA A 23 2.34 22.49 -45.03
N SER A 24 3.39 23.31 -45.01
CA SER A 24 4.76 22.84 -44.85
C SER A 24 4.80 22.06 -43.55
N SER A 25 4.79 20.73 -43.64
CA SER A 25 4.95 19.84 -42.51
C SER A 25 6.38 20.01 -42.01
N ARG A 26 6.56 21.00 -41.13
CA ARG A 26 7.79 21.20 -40.36
C ARG A 26 7.99 19.97 -39.48
N GLY A 27 8.84 19.04 -39.94
CA GLY A 27 9.27 17.90 -39.16
C GLY A 27 10.20 18.34 -38.03
N PHE A 28 10.15 17.63 -36.89
CA PHE A 28 11.16 17.77 -35.84
C PHE A 28 12.52 17.32 -36.36
N THR A 29 13.58 18.05 -36.01
CA THR A 29 14.95 17.60 -36.31
C THR A 29 15.39 16.55 -35.30
N LEU A 30 16.27 15.63 -35.73
CA LEU A 30 16.84 14.61 -34.86
C LEU A 30 17.68 15.24 -33.73
N ILE A 31 18.31 16.39 -34.00
CA ILE A 31 19.09 17.12 -33.01
C ILE A 31 18.21 17.79 -31.95
N GLU A 32 17.05 18.35 -32.31
CA GLU A 32 16.09 18.89 -31.33
C GLU A 32 15.62 17.81 -30.36
N LEU A 33 15.32 16.62 -30.88
CA LEU A 33 14.91 15.49 -30.04
C LEU A 33 16.02 15.08 -29.07
N ILE A 34 17.29 15.03 -29.53
CA ILE A 34 18.42 14.67 -28.67
C ILE A 34 18.58 15.66 -27.51
N VAL A 35 18.51 16.97 -27.78
CA VAL A 35 18.63 17.99 -26.73
C VAL A 35 17.49 17.87 -25.71
N VAL A 36 16.26 17.66 -26.18
CA VAL A 36 15.10 17.45 -25.30
C VAL A 36 15.29 16.22 -24.41
N LEU A 37 15.76 15.10 -24.97
CA LEU A 37 16.01 13.89 -24.20
C LEU A 37 17.12 14.07 -23.16
N VAL A 38 18.17 14.85 -23.47
CA VAL A 38 19.21 15.18 -22.50
C VAL A 38 18.64 15.96 -21.32
N ILE A 39 17.81 16.98 -21.58
CA ILE A 39 17.18 17.79 -20.53
C ILE A 39 16.24 16.93 -19.67
N VAL A 40 15.39 16.10 -20.29
CA VAL A 40 14.50 15.18 -19.58
C VAL A 40 15.29 14.15 -18.78
N GLY A 41 16.41 13.64 -19.31
CA GLY A 41 17.30 12.72 -18.61
C GLY A 41 17.86 13.30 -17.31
N ILE A 42 18.29 14.58 -17.34
CA ILE A 42 18.80 15.27 -16.15
C ILE A 42 17.68 15.43 -15.10
N PHE A 43 16.47 15.83 -15.51
CA PHE A 43 15.37 16.00 -14.57
C PHE A 43 14.90 14.68 -13.95
N THR A 44 14.78 13.63 -14.77
CA THR A 44 14.32 12.31 -14.31
C THR A 44 15.27 11.68 -13.29
N ALA A 45 16.59 11.88 -13.45
CA ALA A 45 17.60 11.38 -12.52
C ALA A 45 17.40 11.88 -11.07
N ILE A 46 16.89 13.10 -10.89
CA ILE A 46 16.64 13.69 -9.56
C ILE A 46 15.19 13.43 -9.13
N ALA A 47 14.23 13.52 -10.05
CA ALA A 47 12.81 13.44 -9.74
C ALA A 47 12.37 12.04 -9.28
N ILE A 48 12.85 10.97 -9.92
CA ILE A 48 12.42 9.60 -9.63
C ILE A 48 12.75 9.17 -8.18
N PRO A 49 14.01 9.26 -7.69
CA PRO A 49 14.31 8.84 -6.32
C PRO A 49 13.54 9.64 -5.27
N GLY A 50 13.32 10.95 -5.51
CA GLY A 50 12.52 11.81 -4.63
C GLY A 50 11.05 11.37 -4.56
N TYR A 51 10.44 11.05 -5.69
CA TYR A 51 9.05 10.56 -5.74
C TYR A 51 8.89 9.19 -5.04
N LEU A 52 9.84 8.28 -5.23
CA LEU A 52 9.83 6.98 -4.55
C LEU A 52 9.93 7.12 -3.03
N GLU A 53 10.71 8.06 -2.54
CA GLU A 53 10.80 8.33 -1.09
C GLU A 53 9.52 8.97 -0.54
N TYR A 54 8.88 9.85 -1.30
CA TYR A 54 7.59 10.44 -0.91
C TYR A 54 6.48 9.40 -0.78
N THR A 55 6.35 8.52 -1.78
CA THR A 55 5.35 7.44 -1.76
C THR A 55 5.58 6.47 -0.60
N ARG A 56 6.84 6.11 -0.32
CA ARG A 56 7.24 5.32 0.85
C ARG A 56 6.78 5.94 2.18
N ARG A 57 7.01 7.25 2.36
CA ARG A 57 6.57 7.97 3.56
C ARG A 57 5.04 8.03 3.68
N SER A 58 4.34 8.18 2.55
CA SER A 58 2.88 8.10 2.51
C SER A 58 2.38 6.72 2.95
N ASP A 59 2.95 5.65 2.40
CA ASP A 59 2.60 4.27 2.75
C ASP A 59 2.87 3.98 4.25
N ALA A 60 4.01 4.44 4.75
CA ALA A 60 4.38 4.33 6.16
C ALA A 60 3.38 5.08 7.07
N SER A 61 3.01 6.32 6.72
CA SER A 61 2.03 7.09 7.47
C SER A 61 0.65 6.42 7.47
N MET A 62 0.22 5.86 6.34
CA MET A 62 -1.02 5.09 6.26
C MET A 62 -0.99 3.88 7.20
N ALA A 63 0.11 3.13 7.23
CA ALA A 63 0.27 2.00 8.14
C ALA A 63 0.17 2.42 9.62
N GLN A 64 0.84 3.51 9.99
CA GLN A 64 0.78 4.07 11.35
C GLN A 64 -0.64 4.49 11.75
N GLN A 65 -1.37 5.15 10.85
CA GLN A 65 -2.76 5.57 11.09
C GLN A 65 -3.67 4.35 11.29
N GLU A 66 -3.55 3.33 10.44
CA GLU A 66 -4.35 2.11 10.58
C GLU A 66 -4.01 1.33 11.84
N MET A 67 -2.73 1.31 12.24
CA MET A 67 -2.33 0.76 13.53
C MET A 67 -3.00 1.52 14.70
N GLN A 68 -2.97 2.85 14.69
CA GLN A 68 -3.62 3.65 15.75
C GLN A 68 -5.12 3.37 15.82
N LYS A 69 -5.80 3.30 14.68
CA LYS A 69 -7.21 2.94 14.59
C LYS A 69 -7.50 1.55 15.15
N ILE A 70 -6.68 0.55 14.81
CA ILE A 70 -6.82 -0.81 15.38
C ILE A 70 -6.61 -0.79 16.89
N ALA A 71 -5.62 -0.05 17.39
CA ALA A 71 -5.32 0.06 18.82
C ALA A 71 -6.49 0.65 19.61
N GLU A 72 -7.10 1.73 19.13
CA GLU A 72 -8.30 2.31 19.77
C GLU A 72 -9.43 1.30 19.90
N GLN A 73 -9.57 0.44 18.90
CA GLN A 73 -10.65 -0.55 18.85
C GLN A 73 -10.36 -1.76 19.73
N LEU A 74 -9.09 -2.15 19.86
CA LEU A 74 -8.63 -3.10 20.86
C LEU A 74 -8.98 -2.61 22.27
N GLU A 75 -8.74 -1.34 22.57
CA GLU A 75 -9.10 -0.76 23.87
C GLU A 75 -10.61 -0.75 24.09
N ARG A 76 -11.41 -0.34 23.08
CA ARG A 76 -12.87 -0.42 23.15
C ARG A 76 -13.36 -1.85 23.38
N HIS A 77 -12.75 -2.83 22.72
CA HIS A 77 -13.08 -4.25 22.89
C HIS A 77 -12.79 -4.73 24.31
N LYS A 78 -11.64 -4.35 24.88
CA LYS A 78 -11.31 -4.65 26.28
C LYS A 78 -12.25 -3.95 27.26
N SER A 79 -12.66 -2.71 27.01
CA SER A 79 -13.63 -2.04 27.88
C SER A 79 -14.98 -2.77 27.94
N LYS A 80 -15.39 -3.44 26.86
CA LYS A 80 -16.65 -4.20 26.80
C LYS A 80 -16.52 -5.63 27.34
N ASN A 81 -15.41 -6.30 27.04
CA ASN A 81 -15.23 -7.72 27.31
C ASN A 81 -14.27 -8.03 28.47
N PHE A 82 -13.66 -7.00 29.05
CA PHE A 82 -12.58 -7.09 30.06
C PHE A 82 -11.33 -7.88 29.60
N THR A 83 -11.23 -8.19 28.31
CA THR A 83 -10.12 -8.93 27.71
C THR A 83 -9.96 -8.56 26.24
N TYR A 84 -8.75 -8.73 25.69
CA TYR A 84 -8.50 -8.59 24.24
C TYR A 84 -8.80 -9.88 23.46
N ARG A 85 -9.12 -10.99 24.15
CA ARG A 85 -9.44 -12.27 23.51
C ARG A 85 -10.64 -12.13 22.57
N GLY A 86 -10.59 -12.84 21.45
CA GLY A 86 -11.63 -12.84 20.44
C GLY A 86 -11.69 -11.55 19.61
N PHE A 87 -10.80 -10.58 19.84
CA PHE A 87 -10.74 -9.39 18.99
C PHE A 87 -10.35 -9.80 17.58
N ASN A 88 -11.20 -9.43 16.63
CA ASN A 88 -10.99 -9.69 15.21
C ASN A 88 -11.07 -8.36 14.46
N PRO A 89 -10.00 -7.93 13.76
CA PRO A 89 -10.01 -6.66 13.05
C PRO A 89 -11.04 -6.60 11.92
N ASN A 90 -11.62 -7.74 11.53
CA ASN A 90 -12.66 -7.82 10.50
C ASN A 90 -13.82 -6.84 10.72
N PHE A 91 -14.22 -6.56 11.96
CA PHE A 91 -15.34 -5.66 12.22
C PHE A 91 -15.13 -4.23 11.65
N LEU A 92 -13.87 -3.82 11.41
CA LEU A 92 -13.53 -2.54 10.78
C LEU A 92 -13.65 -2.53 9.27
N TYR A 93 -13.59 -3.70 8.64
CA TYR A 93 -13.38 -3.84 7.20
C TYR A 93 -14.47 -4.63 6.49
N GLY A 94 -15.35 -5.32 7.22
CA GLY A 94 -16.52 -5.98 6.65
C GLY A 94 -16.22 -7.18 5.76
N GLU A 95 -15.10 -7.88 6.01
CA GLU A 95 -14.76 -9.13 5.31
C GLU A 95 -15.66 -10.28 5.76
N SER A 96 -15.83 -11.29 4.91
CA SER A 96 -16.71 -12.44 5.17
C SER A 96 -16.15 -13.43 6.21
N SER A 97 -14.85 -13.36 6.51
CA SER A 97 -14.12 -14.35 7.31
C SER A 97 -13.26 -13.69 8.38
N ALA A 98 -12.88 -14.48 9.38
CA ALA A 98 -11.95 -14.01 10.39
C ALA A 98 -10.60 -13.63 9.77
N MET A 99 -10.09 -12.43 10.09
CA MET A 99 -8.84 -11.93 9.54
C MET A 99 -7.66 -12.31 10.43
N SER A 100 -6.63 -12.92 9.84
CA SER A 100 -5.33 -13.19 10.52
C SER A 100 -4.37 -12.02 10.45
N SER A 101 -4.49 -11.20 9.40
CA SER A 101 -3.70 -10.00 9.17
C SER A 101 -4.51 -8.98 8.37
N VAL A 102 -4.11 -7.72 8.43
CA VAL A 102 -4.67 -6.61 7.67
C VAL A 102 -3.63 -6.18 6.63
N THR A 103 -3.98 -6.26 5.35
CA THR A 103 -3.08 -5.81 4.27
C THR A 103 -3.41 -4.38 3.87
N LEU A 104 -2.37 -3.60 3.55
CA LEU A 104 -2.46 -2.23 3.07
C LEU A 104 -1.69 -2.07 1.74
N PRO A 105 -2.26 -1.35 0.75
CA PRO A 105 -3.63 -0.82 0.74
C PRO A 105 -4.69 -1.94 0.74
N ARG A 106 -5.91 -1.63 1.18
CA ARG A 106 -7.00 -2.63 1.26
C ARG A 106 -7.29 -3.21 -0.12
N GLY A 107 -7.49 -4.53 -0.18
CA GLY A 107 -7.73 -5.26 -1.43
C GLY A 107 -6.48 -5.53 -2.27
N ALA A 108 -5.29 -5.10 -1.81
CA ALA A 108 -4.05 -5.44 -2.48
C ALA A 108 -3.74 -6.94 -2.35
N THR A 109 -3.28 -7.53 -3.45
CA THR A 109 -2.85 -8.93 -3.53
C THR A 109 -1.42 -9.04 -4.07
N GLY A 110 -0.67 -10.05 -3.61
CA GLY A 110 0.70 -10.31 -4.08
C GLY A 110 1.63 -9.12 -3.87
N SER A 111 2.35 -8.72 -4.93
CA SER A 111 3.36 -7.65 -4.84
C SER A 111 2.80 -6.24 -4.64
N LEU A 112 1.47 -6.06 -4.73
CA LEU A 112 0.82 -4.78 -4.45
C LEU A 112 0.69 -4.50 -2.95
N VAL A 113 0.84 -5.52 -2.10
CA VAL A 113 0.80 -5.37 -0.64
C VAL A 113 2.04 -4.60 -0.18
N LYS A 114 1.82 -3.42 0.38
CA LYS A 114 2.88 -2.54 0.92
C LYS A 114 3.16 -2.83 2.37
N TYR A 115 2.10 -3.02 3.16
CA TYR A 115 2.19 -3.35 4.57
C TYR A 115 1.24 -4.49 4.93
N THR A 116 1.71 -5.36 5.83
CA THR A 116 0.90 -6.39 6.47
C THR A 116 0.92 -6.16 7.97
N ILE A 117 -0.26 -5.88 8.54
CA ILE A 117 -0.44 -5.67 9.97
C ILE A 117 -0.94 -6.97 10.60
N THR A 118 -0.21 -7.46 11.59
CA THR A 118 -0.55 -8.68 12.34
C THR A 118 -0.70 -8.34 13.82
N ILE A 119 -1.72 -8.93 14.44
CA ILE A 119 -2.06 -8.70 15.85
C ILE A 119 -2.01 -10.03 16.58
N GLN A 120 -1.20 -10.12 17.63
CA GLN A 120 -0.95 -11.34 18.38
C GLN A 120 -1.12 -11.10 19.89
N ASP A 121 -1.26 -12.20 20.63
CA ASP A 121 -1.26 -12.15 22.09
C ASP A 121 0.14 -11.76 22.58
N GLY A 122 0.22 -10.80 23.51
CA GLY A 122 1.51 -10.34 24.03
C GLY A 122 2.18 -11.35 24.97
N ASP A 123 1.40 -12.26 25.57
CA ASP A 123 1.93 -13.32 26.43
C ASP A 123 2.39 -14.55 25.60
N ASP A 124 1.72 -14.87 24.49
CA ASP A 124 2.03 -15.97 23.56
C ASP A 124 1.95 -15.49 22.10
N PRO A 125 3.05 -14.96 21.54
CA PRO A 125 3.05 -14.36 20.21
C PRO A 125 2.88 -15.38 19.08
N THR A 126 2.88 -16.68 19.37
CA THR A 126 2.59 -17.67 18.32
C THR A 126 1.11 -17.67 17.91
N LYS A 127 0.26 -16.98 18.67
CA LYS A 127 -1.19 -17.01 18.54
C LYS A 127 -1.80 -15.64 18.29
N LEU A 128 -2.78 -15.64 17.40
CA LEU A 128 -3.71 -14.51 17.22
C LEU A 128 -4.63 -14.40 18.42
N LEU A 129 -5.16 -13.20 18.67
CA LEU A 129 -6.13 -12.97 19.75
C LEU A 129 -7.43 -13.77 19.62
N THR A 130 -7.73 -14.29 18.42
CA THR A 130 -8.88 -15.15 18.10
C THR A 130 -8.58 -16.65 18.24
N ALA A 131 -7.36 -17.05 18.60
CA ALA A 131 -6.96 -18.45 18.57
C ALA A 131 -7.72 -19.31 19.60
N MET A 132 -8.37 -20.36 19.08
CA MET A 132 -9.10 -21.37 19.86
C MET A 132 -8.26 -22.66 19.98
N GLY A 133 -8.35 -23.33 21.13
CA GLY A 133 -7.72 -24.63 21.36
C GLY A 133 -8.54 -25.78 20.77
N SER A 134 -7.91 -26.94 20.63
CA SER A 134 -8.45 -28.15 19.99
C SER A 134 -9.47 -28.95 20.85
N GLY A 135 -9.82 -28.47 22.03
CA GLY A 135 -10.82 -29.13 22.90
C GLY A 135 -12.24 -29.04 22.35
N THR A 136 -13.13 -29.92 22.82
CA THR A 136 -14.57 -29.87 22.54
C THR A 136 -15.33 -29.65 23.86
N PRO A 137 -16.02 -28.51 24.08
CA PRO A 137 -16.11 -27.35 23.18
C PRO A 137 -14.79 -26.58 23.08
N PRO A 138 -14.54 -25.86 21.97
CA PRO A 138 -13.33 -25.06 21.79
C PRO A 138 -13.22 -24.01 22.88
N ARG A 139 -12.08 -23.96 23.58
CA ARG A 139 -11.76 -22.93 24.57
C ARG A 139 -10.69 -22.00 24.01
N PRO A 140 -10.69 -20.69 24.27
CA PRO A 140 -9.66 -19.83 23.72
C PRO A 140 -8.28 -20.20 24.33
N SER A 141 -7.26 -20.26 23.49
CA SER A 141 -5.92 -20.78 23.83
C SER A 141 -4.89 -19.70 24.14
N VAL A 142 -5.33 -18.44 24.08
CA VAL A 142 -4.57 -17.22 24.41
C VAL A 142 -4.93 -16.69 25.79
N LYS A 143 -4.04 -15.90 26.40
CA LYS A 143 -4.33 -15.18 27.64
C LYS A 143 -5.10 -13.88 27.35
N GLY A 144 -4.68 -13.15 26.30
CA GLY A 144 -5.33 -11.92 25.81
C GLY A 144 -5.45 -10.81 26.85
N ARG A 145 -4.43 -10.70 27.72
CA ARG A 145 -4.27 -9.58 28.68
C ARG A 145 -3.45 -8.44 28.09
N LYS A 146 -2.53 -8.78 27.19
CA LYS A 146 -1.67 -7.87 26.45
C LYS A 146 -1.82 -8.18 24.98
N TRP A 147 -1.60 -7.20 24.13
CA TRP A 147 -1.51 -7.40 22.69
C TRP A 147 -0.23 -6.77 22.17
N VAL A 148 0.29 -7.35 21.11
CA VAL A 148 1.39 -6.78 20.34
C VAL A 148 1.01 -6.87 18.88
N MET A 149 1.27 -5.80 18.15
CA MET A 149 1.02 -5.78 16.72
C MET A 149 2.22 -5.21 15.96
N LYS A 150 2.42 -5.76 14.77
CA LYS A 150 3.48 -5.34 13.86
C LYS A 150 2.87 -4.96 12.53
N ALA A 151 3.46 -3.96 11.88
CA ALA A 151 3.25 -3.67 10.48
C ALA A 151 4.56 -3.91 9.74
N GLU A 152 4.56 -4.95 8.90
CA GLU A 152 5.73 -5.39 8.14
C GLU A 152 5.59 -5.01 6.68
N THR A 153 6.69 -4.59 6.06
CA THR A 153 6.78 -4.28 4.65
C THR A 153 7.81 -5.17 3.96
N ASN A 154 7.64 -5.35 2.66
CA ASN A 154 8.62 -6.04 1.81
C ASN A 154 9.66 -5.06 1.22
N ASP A 155 9.44 -3.75 1.33
CA ASP A 155 10.43 -2.75 0.88
C ASP A 155 11.50 -2.54 1.95
N THR A 156 12.74 -2.94 1.65
CA THR A 156 13.89 -2.84 2.55
C THR A 156 14.29 -1.40 2.90
N LYS A 157 13.80 -0.41 2.14
CA LYS A 157 14.05 1.01 2.41
C LYS A 157 13.01 1.62 3.35
N ASN A 158 11.88 0.94 3.55
CA ASN A 158 10.83 1.40 4.46
C ASN A 158 11.02 0.86 5.88
N TYR A 159 10.40 1.57 6.82
CA TYR A 159 10.33 1.13 8.21
C TYR A 159 9.20 0.13 8.39
N ASN A 160 9.47 -0.89 9.21
CA ASN A 160 8.48 -1.73 9.85
C ASN A 160 8.14 -1.12 11.21
N PHE A 161 6.91 -1.29 11.65
CA PHE A 161 6.41 -0.68 12.88
C PHE A 161 5.98 -1.75 13.86
N LEU A 162 6.18 -1.47 15.15
CA LEU A 162 5.68 -2.28 16.24
C LEU A 162 5.00 -1.37 17.25
N MET A 163 3.87 -1.85 17.78
CA MET A 163 3.36 -1.31 19.03
C MET A 163 2.67 -2.35 19.89
N SER A 164 2.62 -2.09 21.18
CA SER A 164 2.03 -2.98 22.18
C SER A 164 1.06 -2.25 23.10
N SER A 165 0.23 -3.02 23.80
CA SER A 165 -0.62 -2.52 24.89
C SER A 165 0.16 -2.00 26.10
N THR A 166 1.46 -2.31 26.19
CA THR A 166 2.34 -1.86 27.29
C THR A 166 2.99 -0.50 27.01
N GLY A 167 2.75 0.08 25.84
CA GLY A 167 3.26 1.41 25.47
C GLY A 167 4.52 1.40 24.62
N VAL A 168 5.07 0.23 24.26
CA VAL A 168 6.16 0.15 23.28
C VAL A 168 5.64 0.65 21.95
N ARG A 169 6.33 1.63 21.35
CA ARG A 169 6.07 2.16 20.01
C ARG A 169 7.42 2.42 19.35
N CYS A 170 7.81 1.52 18.47
CA CYS A 170 9.11 1.57 17.83
C CYS A 170 9.04 1.11 16.39
N LYS A 171 10.05 1.47 15.61
CA LYS A 171 10.18 1.15 14.20
C LYS A 171 11.62 0.79 13.85
N ASN A 172 11.78 -0.08 12.85
CA ASN A 172 13.08 -0.46 12.30
C ASN A 172 12.93 -0.90 10.83
N LYS A 173 13.93 -0.61 9.99
CA LYS A 173 13.95 -1.08 8.59
C LYS A 173 14.20 -2.59 8.49
N ALA A 174 14.94 -3.15 9.45
CA ALA A 174 15.16 -4.58 9.58
C ALA A 174 13.97 -5.25 10.27
N LYS A 175 13.20 -6.05 9.53
CA LYS A 175 11.98 -6.70 10.03
C LYS A 175 12.26 -7.79 11.06
N GLU A 176 13.41 -8.46 10.94
CA GLU A 176 13.89 -9.50 11.83
C GLU A 176 14.21 -8.98 13.24
N LEU A 177 14.43 -7.67 13.39
CA LEU A 177 14.67 -7.04 14.69
C LEU A 177 13.37 -6.64 15.41
N LEU A 178 12.22 -6.72 14.74
CA LEU A 178 10.94 -6.57 15.40
C LEU A 178 10.62 -7.89 16.09
N GLU A 179 10.65 -7.88 17.41
CA GLU A 179 10.35 -9.03 18.26
C GLU A 179 9.00 -8.78 18.94
N TYR A 180 8.10 -9.75 18.86
CA TYR A 180 6.84 -9.65 19.62
C TYR A 180 7.10 -9.74 21.12
N LYS A 181 8.17 -10.46 21.48
CA LYS A 181 8.58 -10.72 22.85
C LYS A 181 10.08 -10.96 22.88
N ASN A 182 10.80 -10.11 23.59
CA ASN A 182 12.22 -10.23 23.81
C ASN A 182 12.52 -11.33 24.85
N SER A 183 13.59 -12.09 24.64
CA SER A 183 13.97 -13.19 25.51
C SER A 183 14.46 -12.78 26.90
N VAL A 184 14.82 -11.50 27.09
CA VAL A 184 15.35 -10.97 28.35
C VAL A 184 14.27 -10.23 29.12
N THR A 185 13.53 -9.33 28.47
CA THR A 185 12.54 -8.46 29.15
C THR A 185 11.12 -9.00 29.10
N ASP A 186 10.86 -10.05 28.32
CA ASP A 186 9.50 -10.55 28.03
C ASP A 186 8.56 -9.48 27.43
N GLU A 187 9.12 -8.43 26.83
CA GLU A 187 8.40 -7.30 26.23
C GLU A 187 8.68 -7.19 24.73
N ALA A 188 7.78 -6.52 24.01
CA ALA A 188 7.98 -6.26 22.58
C ALA A 188 9.16 -5.29 22.35
N ASN A 189 9.91 -5.50 21.27
CA ASN A 189 11.15 -4.76 21.00
C ASN A 189 11.38 -4.57 19.48
N CYS A 190 12.13 -3.54 19.10
CA CYS A 190 12.55 -3.26 17.72
C CYS A 190 14.08 -3.25 17.54
N GLY A 191 14.82 -3.87 18.46
CA GLY A 191 16.27 -3.79 18.54
C GLY A 191 16.77 -2.51 19.21
N SER A 192 18.07 -2.27 19.11
CA SER A 192 18.74 -1.11 19.70
C SER A 192 18.85 0.07 18.72
N VAL A 193 19.16 1.26 19.24
CA VAL A 193 19.44 2.45 18.43
C VAL A 193 20.63 2.22 17.49
N ALA A 194 21.64 1.45 17.92
CA ALA A 194 22.79 1.08 17.08
C ALA A 194 22.39 0.22 15.87
N THR A 195 21.28 -0.52 15.99
CA THR A 195 20.70 -1.32 14.91
C THR A 195 19.56 -0.60 14.17
N GLY A 196 19.44 0.73 14.33
CA GLY A 196 18.46 1.55 13.62
C GLY A 196 17.04 1.55 14.21
N SER A 197 16.90 1.15 15.49
CA SER A 197 15.63 1.26 16.20
C SER A 197 15.33 2.72 16.55
N GLU A 198 14.13 3.19 16.21
CA GLU A 198 13.64 4.53 16.47
C GLU A 198 12.23 4.48 17.11
N GLY A 199 11.89 5.48 17.92
CA GLY A 199 10.51 5.70 18.38
C GLY A 199 9.64 6.35 17.30
N TRP A 200 8.32 6.22 17.42
CA TRP A 200 7.35 6.90 16.56
C TRP A 200 6.00 7.14 17.25
#